data_AF-A0A662CK57-F1
#
_entry.id   AF-A0A662CK57-F1
#
_cell.length_a   1.000
_cell.length_b   1.000
_cell.length_c   1.000
_cell.angle_alpha   90.00
_cell.angle_beta   90.00
_cell.angle_gamma   90.00
#
_symmetry.space_group_name_H-M   'P 1'
#
loop_
_entity.id
_entity.type
_entity.pdbx_description
1 polymer ?
#
loop_
_entity_poly.entity_id
_entity_poly.type
_entity_poly.pdbx_seq_one_letter_code
_entity_poly.pdbx_strand_id
1 'polypeptide(L)' 'MLFDCLGSFNFDPDKWYDNELSLIQMKLKTDEINQNEYDEAVEILDKKLEEMWKRLDGTYQINNGN' A
#
# COMPACT_ATOMS: atom_id res chain seq x y z
N MET A 1 -31.41 -10.50 20.51
CA MET A 1 -31.38 -10.25 19.05
C MET A 1 -29.95 -9.88 18.73
N LEU A 2 -29.36 -10.53 17.72
CA LEU A 2 -27.93 -10.65 17.50
C LEU A 2 -27.19 -9.31 17.53
N PHE A 3 -26.05 -9.29 18.23
CA PHE A 3 -25.01 -8.31 18.03
C PHE A 3 -24.43 -8.54 16.63
N ASP A 4 -24.79 -7.69 15.67
CA ASP A 4 -24.05 -7.56 14.42
C ASP A 4 -22.69 -6.90 14.73
N CYS A 5 -21.77 -7.67 15.31
CA CYS A 5 -20.37 -7.63 14.91
C CYS A 5 -20.38 -7.98 13.41
N LEU A 6 -19.84 -7.16 12.52
CA LEU A 6 -18.42 -7.15 12.17
C LEU A 6 -18.10 -5.77 11.60
N GLY A 7 -17.18 -5.07 12.27
CA GLY A 7 -16.71 -3.74 11.86
C GLY A 7 -16.22 -3.77 10.41
N SER A 8 -16.62 -2.76 9.64
CA SER A 8 -16.06 -2.47 8.34
C SER A 8 -14.54 -2.53 8.43
N PHE A 9 -13.92 -3.50 7.76
CA PHE A 9 -12.50 -3.41 7.46
C PHE A 9 -12.35 -2.24 6.49
N ASN A 10 -12.24 -1.04 7.05
CA ASN A 10 -11.90 0.16 6.29
C ASN A 10 -10.45 -0.03 5.89
N PHE A 11 -10.24 -0.45 4.64
CA PHE A 11 -8.91 -0.47 4.05
C PHE A 11 -8.37 0.97 4.05
N ASP A 12 -7.22 1.14 4.71
CA ASP A 12 -6.57 2.41 4.95
C ASP A 12 -5.19 2.35 4.25
N PRO A 13 -5.06 2.98 3.06
CA PRO A 13 -3.83 2.93 2.26
C PRO A 13 -2.61 3.45 3.02
N ASP A 14 -2.80 4.46 3.87
CA ASP A 14 -1.73 5.06 4.66
C ASP A 14 -1.22 4.06 5.70
N LYS A 15 -2.13 3.40 6.43
CA LYS A 15 -1.73 2.33 7.37
C LYS A 15 -1.07 1.15 6.69
N TRP A 16 -1.51 0.79 5.48
CA TRP A 16 -0.84 -0.25 4.71
C TRP A 16 0.58 0.17 4.33
N TYR A 17 0.77 1.40 3.84
CA TYR A 17 2.07 1.93 3.47
C TYR A 17 3.05 1.95 4.65
N ASP A 18 2.61 2.44 5.82
CA ASP A 18 3.43 2.48 7.03
C ASP A 18 3.92 1.07 7.45
N ASN A 19 3.05 0.07 7.33
CA ASN A 19 3.40 -1.32 7.64
C ASN A 19 4.44 -1.86 6.64
N GLU A 20 4.23 -1.68 5.34
CA GLU A 20 5.17 -2.15 4.31
C GLU A 20 6.53 -1.45 4.43
N LEU A 21 6.54 -0.13 4.64
CA LEU A 21 7.76 0.64 4.84
C LEU A 21 8.52 0.15 6.07
N SER A 22 7.82 -0.16 7.17
CA SER A 22 8.42 -0.71 8.38
C SER A 22 9.11 -2.06 8.13
N LEU A 23 8.52 -2.92 7.28
CA LEU A 23 9.13 -4.19 6.89
C LEU A 23 10.39 -4.00 6.04
N ILE A 24 10.35 -3.07 5.07
CA ILE A 24 11.52 -2.75 4.23
C ILE A 24 12.65 -2.16 5.09
N GLN A 25 12.33 -1.25 6.01
CA GLN A 25 13.29 -0.71 6.97
C GLN A 25 13.87 -1.78 7.89
N MET A 26 13.06 -2.76 8.32
CA MET A 26 13.56 -3.88 9.12
C MET A 26 14.59 -4.70 8.35
N LYS A 27 14.34 -5.00 7.07
CA LYS A 27 15.29 -5.72 6.20
C LYS A 27 16.61 -4.96 6.01
N LEU A 28 16.56 -3.64 5.89
CA LEU A 28 17.78 -2.82 5.84
C LEU A 28 18.54 -2.89 7.16
N LYS A 29 17.83 -2.83 8.30
CA LYS A 29 18.44 -2.93 9.63
C LYS A 29 19.03 -4.31 9.93
N THR A 30 18.52 -5.36 9.30
CA THR A 30 19.05 -6.74 9.44
C THR A 30 20.12 -7.07 8.40
N ASP A 31 20.56 -6.10 7.60
CA ASP A 31 21.48 -6.28 6.46
C ASP A 31 20.98 -7.35 5.45
N GLU A 32 19.68 -7.62 5.39
CA GLU A 32 19.06 -8.50 4.39
C GLU A 32 19.00 -7.84 3.00
N ILE A 33 18.93 -6.52 2.98
CA ILE A 33 19.00 -5.68 1.78
C ILE A 33 20.00 -4.55 2.00
N ASN A 34 20.62 -4.08 0.92
CA ASN A 34 21.49 -2.90 0.97
C ASN A 34 20.72 -1.59 0.72
N GLN A 35 21.40 -0.45 0.83
CA GLN A 35 20.77 0.86 0.67
C GLN A 35 20.13 1.07 -0.71
N ASN A 36 20.77 0.60 -1.79
CA ASN A 36 20.19 0.74 -3.14
C ASN A 36 18.92 -0.11 -3.29
N GLU A 37 18.91 -1.32 -2.73
CA GLU A 37 17.74 -2.20 -2.72
C GLU A 37 16.61 -1.63 -1.86
N TYR A 38 16.95 -0.95 -0.76
CA TYR A 38 15.98 -0.19 0.05
C TYR A 38 15.34 0.93 -0.78
N ASP A 39 16.16 1.75 -1.45
CA ASP A 39 15.67 2.88 -2.25
C ASP A 39 14.76 2.39 -3.39
N GLU A 40 15.13 1.31 -4.08
CA GLU A 40 14.30 0.67 -5.12
C GLU A 40 12.99 0.12 -4.55
N ALA A 41 13.03 -0.55 -3.39
CA ALA A 41 11.85 -1.09 -2.74
C ALA A 41 10.87 0.01 -2.29
N VAL A 42 11.38 1.15 -1.82
CA VAL A 42 10.57 2.32 -1.46
C VAL A 42 9.94 2.94 -2.71
N GLU A 43 10.70 3.11 -3.80
CA GLU A 43 10.15 3.64 -5.05
C GLU A 43 9.02 2.75 -5.61
N ILE A 44 9.17 1.43 -5.52
CA ILE A 44 8.12 0.48 -5.89
C ILE A 44 6.90 0.60 -4.97
N LEU A 45 7.12 0.80 -3.67
CA LEU A 45 6.05 0.96 -2.69
C LEU A 45 5.24 2.24 -2.95
N ASP A 46 5.91 3.35 -3.27
CA ASP A 46 5.28 4.62 -3.61
C ASP A 46 4.38 4.50 -4.84
N LYS A 47 4.86 3.82 -5.90
CA LYS A 47 4.05 3.55 -7.10
C LYS A 47 2.80 2.74 -6.78
N LYS A 48 2.91 1.72 -5.92
CA LYS A 48 1.75 0.93 -5.50
C LYS A 48 0.75 1.76 -4.70
N LEU A 49 1.22 2.64 -3.82
CA LEU A 49 0.34 3.55 -3.08
C LEU A 49 -0.42 4.47 -4.04
N GLU A 50 0.26 5.06 -5.01
CA GLU A 50 -0.37 5.88 -6.06
C GLU A 50 -1.43 5.08 -6.84
N GLU A 51 -1.14 3.85 -7.24
CA GLU A 51 -2.10 2.98 -7.91
C GLU A 51 -3.32 2.64 -7.04
N MET A 52 -3.12 2.42 -5.73
CA MET A 52 -4.21 2.19 -4.79
C MET A 52 -5.09 3.44 -4.65
N TRP A 53 -4.49 4.63 -4.54
CA TRP A 53 -5.23 5.89 -4.52
C TRP A 53 -6.04 6.09 -5.80
N LYS A 54 -5.48 5.82 -6.98
CA LYS A 54 -6.22 5.90 -8.26
C LYS A 54 -7.45 4.97 -8.31
N ARG A 55 -7.37 3.80 -7.68
CA ARG A 55 -8.51 2.86 -7.59
C ARG A 55 -9.59 3.36 -6.64
N LEU A 56 -9.20 3.97 -5.52
CA LEU A 56 -10.13 4.45 -4.49
C LEU A 56 -10.79 5.79 -4.86
N ASP A 57 -10.04 6.67 -5.53
CA ASP A 57 -10.52 7.96 -6.04
C ASP A 57 -11.45 7.80 -7.26
N GLY A 58 -11.58 6.58 -7.81
CA GLY A 58 -12.48 6.28 -8.93
C GLY A 58 -12.05 6.92 -10.26
N THR A 59 -10.87 7.53 -10.31
CA THR A 59 -10.30 8.19 -11.50
C THR A 59 -9.70 7.22 -12.51
N TYR A 60 -9.81 5.91 -12.28
CA TYR A 60 -9.69 4.93 -13.35
C TYR A 60 -10.86 5.13 -14.32
N GLN A 61 -10.65 6.01 -15.31
CA GLN A 61 -11.53 6.10 -16.46
C GLN A 61 -11.56 4.72 -17.10
N ILE A 62 -12.62 3.96 -16.84
CA ILE A 62 -13.04 2.90 -17.74
C ILE A 62 -13.22 3.64 -19.07
N ASN A 63 -12.32 3.42 -20.01
CA ASN A 63 -12.46 3.91 -21.36
C ASN A 63 -13.68 3.18 -21.96
N ASN A 64 -14.87 3.70 -21.69
CA ASN A 64 -16.10 3.36 -22.41
C ASN A 64 -16.02 4.06 -23.77
N GLY A 65 -15.28 3.45 -24.68
CA GLY A 65 -15.23 3.83 -26.10
C GLY A 65 -14.34 2.82 -26.82
N ASN A 66 -14.83 1.94 -27.69
CA ASN A 66 -16.08 1.89 -28.45
C ASN A 66 -16.42 0.41 -28.72
#